data_AF-A0A948MNM1-F1
#
_entry.id   AF-A0A948MNM1-F1
#
_cell.length_a   1.000
_cell.length_b   1.000
_cell.length_c   1.000
_cell.angle_alpha   90.00
_cell.angle_beta   90.00
_cell.angle_gamma   90.00
#
_symmetry.space_group_name_H-M   'P 1'
#
loop_
_entity.id
_entity.type
_entity.pdbx_description
1 polymer ?
#
loop_
_entity_poly.entity_id
_entity_poly.type
_entity_poly.pdbx_seq_one_letter_code
_entity_poly.pdbx_strand_id
1 'polypeptide(L)'
;MQIRDALTFDDVLLEPAESKVLPTEVDTRTKLTRTIELGIPLVSSAMDTVTEGRLAIAMAQVGGLGVVHRNLTIERQAEEVRRVKKFESGMVINPVTIDPDATLGEALDLMAHHHISGIPVVEERTGKLAGILTNRDVRFARNKAQPVRELMTKDNLITVREGIEGEQAKELLHRHRIEKLLVVDDAYRCIGLITVKDMEKAQLYPTATKDEKGRLRVAAAVGTGEEAIARAEALFDAEVDVLVVDTAHGHSLKVLETVARVRKFSNYTQLIAG
;
A
#
# COMPACT_ATOMS: atom_id res chain seq x y z
N MET A 1 -25.22 47.59 7.32
CA MET A 1 -24.67 46.23 7.48
C MET A 1 -24.90 45.52 6.16
N GLN A 2 -23.85 45.25 5.39
CA GLN A 2 -23.97 44.40 4.20
C GLN A 2 -24.06 42.95 4.67
N ILE A 3 -25.19 42.32 4.42
CA ILE A 3 -25.35 40.87 4.61
C ILE A 3 -24.68 40.21 3.41
N ARG A 4 -23.90 39.15 3.66
CA ARG A 4 -23.27 38.39 2.58
C ARG A 4 -24.30 37.44 1.99
N ASP A 5 -24.42 37.47 0.68
CA ASP A 5 -25.15 36.43 -0.06
C ASP A 5 -24.30 35.16 -0.11
N ALA A 6 -24.96 34.00 -0.06
CA ALA A 6 -24.34 32.68 -0.12
C ALA A 6 -25.07 31.84 -1.19
N LEU A 7 -24.30 31.06 -1.96
CA LEU A 7 -24.80 30.19 -3.02
C LEU A 7 -24.43 28.74 -2.70
N THR A 8 -25.30 27.80 -3.08
CA THR A 8 -25.04 26.35 -3.10
C THR A 8 -25.01 25.84 -4.55
N PHE A 9 -24.79 24.54 -4.74
CA PHE A 9 -24.70 23.91 -6.06
C PHE A 9 -25.95 24.11 -6.92
N ASP A 10 -27.15 24.01 -6.33
CA ASP A 10 -28.43 24.13 -7.05
C ASP A 10 -28.79 25.57 -7.45
N ASP A 11 -28.07 26.57 -6.93
CA ASP A 11 -28.31 27.98 -7.25
C ASP A 11 -27.65 28.42 -8.57
N VAL A 12 -26.76 27.60 -9.15
CA VAL A 12 -25.94 27.97 -10.30
C VAL A 12 -25.86 26.87 -11.35
N LEU A 13 -25.60 27.27 -12.60
CA LEU A 13 -25.30 26.37 -13.71
C LEU A 13 -24.02 26.83 -14.41
N LEU A 14 -23.30 25.90 -15.03
CA LEU A 14 -22.15 26.22 -15.88
C LEU A 14 -22.64 26.64 -17.27
N GLU A 15 -22.23 27.81 -17.73
CA GLU A 15 -22.52 28.29 -19.09
C GLU A 15 -21.65 27.53 -20.10
N PRO A 16 -22.25 26.85 -21.11
CA PRO A 16 -21.48 26.16 -22.14
C PRO A 16 -20.64 27.13 -22.98
N ALA A 17 -19.43 26.68 -23.38
CA ALA A 17 -18.53 27.42 -24.25
C ALA A 17 -18.07 26.55 -25.43
N GLU A 18 -17.47 27.19 -26.46
CA GLU A 18 -16.87 26.47 -27.58
C GLU A 18 -15.80 25.48 -27.08
N SER A 19 -15.89 24.21 -27.48
CA SER A 19 -14.93 23.17 -27.13
C SER A 19 -14.38 22.49 -28.39
N LYS A 20 -13.08 22.22 -28.37
CA LYS A 20 -12.37 21.43 -29.40
C LYS A 20 -11.89 20.08 -28.88
N VAL A 21 -12.23 19.73 -27.64
CA VAL A 21 -11.82 18.49 -26.97
C VAL A 21 -13.04 17.58 -26.81
N LEU A 22 -12.87 16.28 -27.05
CA LEU A 22 -13.90 15.29 -26.78
C LEU A 22 -13.87 14.90 -25.29
N PRO A 23 -15.01 14.53 -24.67
CA PRO A 23 -15.04 14.13 -23.26
C PRO A 23 -14.07 12.99 -22.90
N THR A 24 -13.81 12.07 -23.82
CA THR A 24 -12.87 10.95 -23.63
C THR A 24 -11.40 11.36 -23.62
N GLU A 25 -11.09 12.58 -24.09
CA GLU A 25 -9.74 13.13 -24.16
C GLU A 25 -9.44 14.07 -22.97
N VAL A 26 -10.43 14.33 -22.12
CA VAL A 26 -10.28 15.22 -20.97
C VAL A 26 -9.47 14.54 -19.88
N ASP A 27 -8.43 15.24 -19.41
CA ASP A 27 -7.65 14.84 -18.25
C ASP A 27 -8.29 15.36 -16.97
N THR A 28 -8.64 14.44 -16.07
CA THR A 28 -9.29 14.76 -14.78
C THR A 28 -8.33 14.72 -13.60
N ARG A 29 -7.03 14.52 -13.86
CA ARG A 29 -6.01 14.52 -12.81
C ARG A 29 -6.03 15.82 -12.03
N THR A 30 -5.81 15.70 -10.72
CA THR A 30 -5.84 16.85 -9.82
C THR A 30 -4.86 16.70 -8.67
N LYS A 31 -4.45 17.83 -8.07
CA LYS A 31 -3.58 17.83 -6.90
C LYS A 31 -4.43 17.85 -5.63
N LEU A 32 -4.29 16.80 -4.82
CA LEU A 32 -4.90 16.76 -3.49
C LEU A 32 -4.06 17.57 -2.49
N THR A 33 -2.74 17.45 -2.58
CA THR A 33 -1.80 18.14 -1.69
C THR A 33 -0.70 18.80 -2.51
N ARG A 34 0.34 19.32 -1.85
CA ARG A 34 1.48 19.93 -2.55
C ARG A 34 2.25 18.92 -3.40
N THR A 35 2.29 17.66 -2.98
CA THR A 35 3.09 16.61 -3.61
C THR A 35 2.28 15.42 -4.12
N ILE A 36 1.01 15.27 -3.71
CA ILE A 36 0.18 14.13 -4.10
C ILE A 36 -0.83 14.57 -5.18
N GLU A 37 -0.68 13.96 -6.35
CA GLU A 37 -1.62 14.01 -7.48
C GLU A 37 -2.52 12.77 -7.46
N LEU A 38 -3.78 12.94 -7.84
CA LEU A 38 -4.76 11.88 -8.03
C LEU A 38 -5.05 11.72 -9.53
N GLY A 39 -5.27 10.47 -9.94
CA GLY A 39 -5.75 10.11 -11.27
C GLY A 39 -7.14 10.66 -11.58
N ILE A 40 -8.00 10.75 -10.56
CA ILE A 40 -9.35 11.32 -10.63
C ILE A 40 -9.62 12.19 -9.39
N PRO A 41 -10.52 13.19 -9.46
CA PRO A 41 -10.76 14.13 -8.37
C PRO A 41 -11.73 13.57 -7.32
N LEU A 42 -11.56 12.30 -6.91
CA LEU A 42 -12.44 11.61 -5.98
C LEU A 42 -11.68 11.12 -4.75
N VAL A 43 -12.22 11.44 -3.57
CA VAL A 43 -11.74 10.99 -2.26
C VAL A 43 -12.92 10.41 -1.49
N SER A 44 -12.76 9.22 -0.89
CA SER A 44 -13.83 8.63 -0.07
C SER A 44 -13.81 9.18 1.36
N SER A 45 -14.98 9.45 1.91
CA SER A 45 -15.16 10.09 3.22
C SER A 45 -14.63 9.24 4.37
N ALA A 46 -14.12 9.90 5.42
CA ALA A 46 -13.59 9.29 6.64
C ALA A 46 -14.68 8.82 7.62
N MET A 47 -15.64 8.04 7.11
CA MET A 47 -16.77 7.51 7.88
C MET A 47 -16.69 6.00 8.02
N ASP A 48 -17.13 5.47 9.16
CA ASP A 48 -17.12 4.02 9.47
C ASP A 48 -17.98 3.17 8.52
N THR A 49 -19.06 3.75 8.03
CA THR A 49 -19.95 3.14 7.05
C THR A 49 -19.45 3.25 5.60
N VAL A 50 -18.32 3.93 5.37
CA VAL A 50 -17.80 4.23 4.04
C VAL A 50 -16.42 3.61 3.84
N THR A 51 -15.41 4.06 4.58
CA THR A 51 -14.01 3.82 4.20
C THR A 51 -13.20 3.07 5.25
N GLU A 52 -13.07 1.77 5.05
CA GLU A 52 -11.98 0.94 5.60
C GLU A 52 -11.01 0.54 4.47
N GLY A 53 -10.02 -0.31 4.75
CA GLY A 53 -8.97 -0.68 3.82
C GLY A 53 -9.48 -1.25 2.50
N ARG A 54 -10.63 -1.96 2.49
CA ARG A 54 -11.21 -2.48 1.24
C ARG A 54 -11.60 -1.37 0.27
N LEU A 55 -12.31 -0.33 0.75
CA LEU A 55 -12.69 0.78 -0.11
C LEU A 55 -11.47 1.64 -0.44
N ALA A 56 -10.56 1.84 0.53
CA ALA A 56 -9.34 2.61 0.27
C ALA A 56 -8.47 2.00 -0.83
N ILE A 57 -8.34 0.67 -0.87
CA ILE A 57 -7.69 -0.06 -1.98
C ILE A 57 -8.41 0.24 -3.30
N ALA A 58 -9.73 0.05 -3.36
CA ALA A 58 -10.50 0.25 -4.59
C ALA A 58 -10.38 1.69 -5.11
N MET A 59 -10.47 2.68 -4.21
CA MET A 59 -10.31 4.09 -4.54
C MET A 59 -8.91 4.38 -5.10
N ALA A 60 -7.86 3.90 -4.43
CA ALA A 60 -6.50 4.10 -4.89
C ALA A 60 -6.25 3.43 -6.26
N GLN A 61 -6.80 2.23 -6.50
CA GLN A 61 -6.68 1.52 -7.77
C GLN A 61 -7.29 2.28 -8.95
N VAL A 62 -8.44 2.94 -8.76
CA VAL A 62 -9.08 3.73 -9.84
C VAL A 62 -8.51 5.16 -9.98
N GLY A 63 -7.50 5.51 -9.18
CA GLY A 63 -6.82 6.81 -9.22
C GLY A 63 -7.36 7.86 -8.24
N GLY A 64 -8.25 7.47 -7.32
CA GLY A 64 -8.70 8.32 -6.22
C GLY A 64 -7.85 8.12 -4.96
N LEU A 65 -8.42 8.46 -3.80
CA LEU A 65 -7.82 8.19 -2.48
C LEU A 65 -8.91 7.81 -1.48
N GLY A 66 -8.62 6.84 -0.60
CA GLY A 66 -9.50 6.56 0.54
C GLY A 66 -8.97 7.13 1.85
N VAL A 67 -9.84 7.71 2.67
CA VAL A 67 -9.52 8.17 4.02
C VAL A 67 -10.08 7.19 5.06
N VAL A 68 -9.21 6.41 5.71
CA VAL A 68 -9.62 5.47 6.76
C VAL A 68 -10.11 6.25 7.98
N HIS A 69 -11.36 6.00 8.38
CA HIS A 69 -12.00 6.67 9.52
C HIS A 69 -11.31 6.38 10.85
N ARG A 70 -11.58 7.22 11.86
CA ARG A 70 -10.98 7.12 13.20
C ARG A 70 -11.81 6.36 14.24
N ASN A 71 -13.00 5.85 13.87
CA ASN A 71 -13.87 5.05 14.74
C ASN A 71 -13.36 3.60 14.87
N LEU A 72 -12.06 3.46 15.11
CA LEU A 72 -11.32 2.23 15.29
C LEU A 72 -10.32 2.47 16.43
N THR A 73 -9.84 1.40 17.06
CA THR A 73 -8.65 1.54 17.91
C THR A 73 -7.46 2.01 17.06
N ILE A 74 -6.46 2.60 17.71
CA ILE A 74 -5.27 3.12 17.01
C ILE A 74 -4.59 2.00 16.21
N GLU A 75 -4.49 0.81 16.82
CA GLU A 75 -3.84 -0.37 16.24
C GLU A 75 -4.61 -0.86 15.02
N ARG A 76 -5.95 -0.91 15.10
CA ARG A 76 -6.81 -1.38 14.01
C ARG A 76 -6.81 -0.42 12.83
N GLN A 77 -6.82 0.89 13.09
CA GLN A 77 -6.71 1.88 12.01
C GLN A 77 -5.35 1.78 11.30
N ALA A 78 -4.26 1.61 12.07
CA ALA A 78 -2.94 1.39 11.52
C ALA A 78 -2.84 0.06 10.74
N GLU A 79 -3.54 -0.99 11.18
CA GLU A 79 -3.65 -2.26 10.46
C GLU A 79 -4.34 -2.10 9.10
N GLU A 80 -5.45 -1.34 9.02
CA GLU A 80 -6.12 -1.03 7.76
C GLU A 80 -5.20 -0.24 6.81
N VAL A 81 -4.45 0.74 7.31
CA VAL A 81 -3.42 1.45 6.52
C VAL A 81 -2.37 0.48 5.99
N ARG A 82 -1.78 -0.37 6.84
CA ARG A 82 -0.78 -1.37 6.42
C ARG A 82 -1.35 -2.32 5.37
N ARG A 83 -2.61 -2.70 5.50
CA ARG A 83 -3.30 -3.56 4.53
C ARG A 83 -3.37 -2.90 3.15
N VAL A 84 -3.69 -1.61 3.08
CA VAL A 84 -3.69 -0.86 1.80
C VAL A 84 -2.28 -0.77 1.23
N LYS A 85 -1.29 -0.37 2.05
CA LYS A 85 0.11 -0.24 1.61
C LYS A 85 0.72 -1.57 1.15
N LYS A 86 0.28 -2.71 1.69
CA LYS A 86 0.73 -4.06 1.32
C LYS A 86 -0.09 -4.69 0.20
N PHE A 87 -1.21 -4.10 -0.21
CA PHE A 87 -2.12 -4.74 -1.17
C PHE A 87 -1.49 -4.89 -2.55
N GLU A 88 -0.78 -3.87 -2.99
CA GLU A 88 -0.03 -3.86 -4.23
C GLU A 88 1.27 -3.14 -3.92
N SER A 89 2.37 -3.85 -4.06
CA SER A 89 3.72 -3.32 -3.93
C SER A 89 4.49 -3.82 -5.15
N GLY A 90 5.04 -2.91 -5.95
CA GLY A 90 5.83 -3.31 -7.13
C GLY A 90 6.96 -4.30 -6.78
N MET A 91 7.47 -4.21 -5.55
CA MET A 91 8.33 -5.20 -4.90
C MET A 91 7.92 -5.30 -3.42
N VAL A 92 7.78 -6.51 -2.90
CA VAL A 92 7.64 -6.76 -1.46
C VAL A 92 9.02 -6.64 -0.82
N ILE A 93 9.23 -5.60 -0.01
CA ILE A 93 10.48 -5.38 0.75
C ILE A 93 10.42 -6.19 2.04
N ASN A 94 11.55 -6.80 2.44
CA ASN A 94 11.65 -7.65 3.63
C ASN A 94 10.52 -8.71 3.66
N PRO A 95 10.46 -9.60 2.65
CA PRO A 95 9.43 -10.62 2.59
C PRO A 95 9.53 -11.53 3.82
N VAL A 96 8.40 -12.11 4.23
CA VAL A 96 8.44 -13.15 5.27
C VAL A 96 9.24 -14.33 4.73
N THR A 97 10.21 -14.78 5.50
CA THR A 97 11.15 -15.85 5.14
C THR A 97 11.00 -17.04 6.08
N ILE A 98 11.54 -18.20 5.69
CA ILE A 98 11.58 -19.39 6.53
C ILE A 98 12.97 -20.03 6.50
N ASP A 99 13.38 -20.64 7.61
CA ASP A 99 14.65 -21.36 7.69
C ASP A 99 14.58 -22.71 6.94
N PRO A 100 15.64 -23.14 6.23
CA PRO A 100 15.67 -24.43 5.54
C PRO A 100 15.43 -25.66 6.43
N ASP A 101 15.76 -25.59 7.73
CA ASP A 101 15.57 -26.68 8.68
C ASP A 101 14.20 -26.65 9.37
N ALA A 102 13.39 -25.60 9.14
CA ALA A 102 12.00 -25.55 9.57
C ALA A 102 11.16 -26.64 8.91
N THR A 103 10.05 -26.99 9.53
CA THR A 103 9.15 -28.05 9.09
C THR A 103 8.12 -27.54 8.07
N LEU A 104 7.60 -28.45 7.25
CA LEU A 104 6.46 -28.17 6.36
C LEU A 104 5.25 -27.62 7.14
N GLY A 105 5.01 -28.09 8.35
CA GLY A 105 3.92 -27.58 9.21
C GLY A 105 4.05 -26.09 9.47
N GLU A 106 5.23 -25.64 9.91
CA GLU A 106 5.52 -24.23 10.15
C GLU A 106 5.40 -23.39 8.88
N ALA A 107 5.87 -23.93 7.74
CA ALA A 107 5.73 -23.27 6.45
C ALA A 107 4.26 -23.04 6.07
N LEU A 108 3.42 -24.07 6.21
CA LEU A 108 1.99 -24.00 5.88
C LEU A 108 1.24 -23.01 6.79
N ASP A 109 1.56 -23.00 8.08
CA ASP A 109 0.96 -22.06 9.04
C ASP A 109 1.32 -20.62 8.68
N LEU A 110 2.59 -20.38 8.31
CA LEU A 110 3.06 -19.07 7.89
C LEU A 110 2.41 -18.62 6.57
N MET A 111 2.28 -19.52 5.59
CA MET A 111 1.55 -19.27 4.34
C MET A 111 0.09 -18.90 4.59
N ALA A 112 -0.60 -19.62 5.47
CA ALA A 112 -1.99 -19.39 5.80
C ALA A 112 -2.19 -18.07 6.56
N HIS A 113 -1.35 -17.81 7.56
CA HIS A 113 -1.43 -16.61 8.38
C HIS A 113 -1.24 -15.34 7.54
N HIS A 114 -0.24 -15.32 6.66
CA HIS A 114 0.07 -14.17 5.81
C HIS A 114 -0.63 -14.18 4.44
N HIS A 115 -1.41 -15.22 4.13
CA HIS A 115 -2.11 -15.37 2.85
C HIS A 115 -1.16 -15.32 1.63
N ILE A 116 0.03 -15.92 1.77
CA ILE A 116 1.09 -15.91 0.75
C ILE A 116 1.25 -17.30 0.12
N SER A 117 1.45 -17.32 -1.20
CA SER A 117 1.57 -18.57 -1.98
C SER A 117 3.03 -19.00 -2.25
N GLY A 118 4.00 -18.27 -1.70
CA GLY A 118 5.40 -18.67 -1.74
C GLY A 118 6.25 -17.81 -0.80
N ILE A 119 7.28 -18.44 -0.26
CA ILE A 119 8.12 -17.94 0.83
C ILE A 119 9.59 -18.14 0.44
N PRO A 120 10.43 -17.10 0.45
CA PRO A 120 11.87 -17.25 0.33
C PRO A 120 12.44 -18.05 1.50
N VAL A 121 13.28 -19.03 1.19
CA VAL A 121 13.98 -19.83 2.19
C VAL A 121 15.36 -19.20 2.43
N VAL A 122 15.64 -18.81 3.67
CA VAL A 122 16.83 -18.06 4.04
C VAL A 122 17.50 -18.76 5.23
N GLU A 123 18.80 -18.97 5.16
CA GLU A 123 19.56 -19.50 6.29
C GLU A 123 19.65 -18.47 7.42
N GLU A 124 19.10 -18.77 8.59
CA GLU A 124 19.03 -17.82 9.70
C GLU A 124 20.42 -17.31 10.15
N ARG A 125 21.43 -18.19 10.11
CA ARG A 125 22.80 -17.86 10.55
C ARG A 125 23.53 -16.89 9.61
N THR A 126 23.24 -16.92 8.32
CA THR A 126 23.99 -16.17 7.30
C THR A 126 23.15 -15.08 6.64
N GLY A 127 21.83 -15.16 6.75
CA GLY A 127 20.87 -14.33 6.03
C GLY A 127 20.84 -14.60 4.53
N LYS A 128 21.54 -15.63 4.05
CA LYS A 128 21.64 -15.94 2.61
C LYS A 128 20.42 -16.67 2.11
N LEU A 129 20.01 -16.32 0.89
CA LEU A 129 18.95 -17.02 0.18
C LEU A 129 19.39 -18.44 -0.18
N ALA A 130 18.68 -19.44 0.36
CA ALA A 130 18.89 -20.86 0.09
C ALA A 130 17.91 -21.43 -0.95
N GLY A 131 16.72 -20.84 -1.08
CA GLY A 131 15.68 -21.38 -1.95
C GLY A 131 14.40 -20.57 -1.97
N ILE A 132 13.40 -21.12 -2.63
CA ILE A 132 12.01 -20.66 -2.53
C ILE A 132 11.09 -21.86 -2.37
N LEU A 133 10.13 -21.74 -1.47
CA LEU A 133 9.05 -22.71 -1.30
C LEU A 133 7.77 -22.10 -1.84
N THR A 134 7.07 -22.81 -2.72
CA THR A 134 5.83 -22.35 -3.34
C THR A 134 4.67 -23.29 -3.06
N ASN A 135 3.45 -22.82 -3.31
CA ASN A 135 2.24 -23.65 -3.19
C ASN A 135 2.30 -24.92 -4.07
N ARG A 136 3.08 -24.91 -5.16
CA ARG A 136 3.26 -26.10 -6.02
C ARG A 136 4.05 -27.20 -5.32
N ASP A 137 5.04 -26.81 -4.52
CA ASP A 137 5.98 -27.73 -3.85
C ASP A 137 5.30 -28.43 -2.67
N VAL A 138 4.39 -27.73 -1.98
CA VAL A 138 3.71 -28.24 -0.79
C VAL A 138 2.38 -28.94 -1.07
N ARG A 139 1.77 -28.74 -2.25
CA ARG A 139 0.40 -29.20 -2.57
C ARG A 139 0.17 -30.70 -2.35
N PHE A 140 1.20 -31.53 -2.55
CA PHE A 140 1.12 -32.98 -2.41
C PHE A 140 1.95 -33.53 -1.24
N ALA A 141 2.61 -32.67 -0.47
CA ALA A 141 3.42 -33.08 0.65
C ALA A 141 2.52 -33.46 1.85
N ARG A 142 2.65 -34.70 2.33
CA ARG A 142 1.81 -35.25 3.41
C ARG A 142 2.49 -35.22 4.78
N ASN A 143 3.82 -35.28 4.82
CA ASN A 143 4.57 -35.32 6.06
C ASN A 143 4.84 -33.90 6.57
N LYS A 144 4.07 -33.44 7.55
CA LYS A 144 4.25 -32.11 8.16
C LYS A 144 5.59 -31.93 8.86
N ALA A 145 6.27 -33.01 9.27
CA ALA A 145 7.58 -32.94 9.92
C ALA A 145 8.74 -32.92 8.91
N GLN A 146 8.47 -33.02 7.61
CA GLN A 146 9.51 -32.95 6.59
C GLN A 146 10.14 -31.56 6.56
N PRO A 147 11.48 -31.44 6.51
CA PRO A 147 12.16 -30.16 6.51
C PRO A 147 12.01 -29.43 5.16
N VAL A 148 11.93 -28.09 5.21
CA VAL A 148 11.70 -27.22 4.05
C VAL A 148 12.77 -27.40 2.97
N ARG A 149 14.03 -27.61 3.35
CA ARG A 149 15.16 -27.81 2.43
C ARG A 149 15.00 -28.97 1.44
N GLU A 150 14.16 -29.95 1.77
CA GLU A 150 13.86 -31.10 0.90
C GLU A 150 12.75 -30.82 -0.12
N LEU A 151 11.92 -29.82 0.15
CA LEU A 151 10.77 -29.45 -0.68
C LEU A 151 11.03 -28.18 -1.50
N MET A 152 11.91 -27.30 -1.03
CA MET A 152 12.20 -26.03 -1.70
C MET A 152 12.86 -26.21 -3.07
N THR A 153 12.61 -25.26 -3.96
CA THR A 153 13.42 -25.10 -5.17
C THR A 153 14.72 -24.39 -4.77
N LYS A 154 15.87 -25.01 -5.06
CA LYS A 154 17.21 -24.47 -4.76
C LYS A 154 18.12 -24.35 -5.99
N ASP A 155 17.87 -25.17 -7.01
CA ASP A 155 18.63 -25.18 -8.25
C ASP A 155 18.00 -24.21 -9.26
N ASN A 156 18.84 -23.52 -10.04
CA ASN A 156 18.42 -22.55 -11.06
C ASN A 156 17.49 -21.43 -10.52
N LEU A 157 17.73 -20.99 -9.29
CA LEU A 157 17.05 -19.82 -8.73
C LEU A 157 17.31 -18.60 -9.60
N ILE A 158 16.26 -18.03 -10.15
CA ILE A 158 16.33 -16.76 -10.87
C ILE A 158 16.21 -15.65 -9.83
N THR A 159 17.30 -14.91 -9.65
CA THR A 159 17.38 -13.79 -8.73
C THR A 159 17.74 -12.52 -9.49
N VAL A 160 17.35 -11.38 -8.94
CA VAL A 160 17.66 -10.05 -9.47
C VAL A 160 18.19 -9.16 -8.36
N ARG A 161 18.83 -8.06 -8.75
CA ARG A 161 19.31 -7.05 -7.80
C ARG A 161 18.25 -5.97 -7.60
N GLU A 162 18.41 -5.22 -6.53
CA GLU A 162 17.60 -4.01 -6.30
C GLU A 162 17.72 -3.05 -7.49
N GLY A 163 16.62 -2.36 -7.81
CA GLY A 163 16.56 -1.39 -8.91
C GLY A 163 16.26 -1.97 -10.29
N ILE A 164 15.90 -3.26 -10.39
CA ILE A 164 15.41 -3.81 -11.67
C ILE A 164 14.14 -3.10 -12.13
N GLU A 165 14.09 -2.76 -13.41
CA GLU A 165 12.90 -2.15 -14.01
C GLU A 165 11.76 -3.17 -14.15
N GLY A 166 10.51 -2.70 -14.03
CA GLY A 166 9.33 -3.56 -14.09
C GLY A 166 9.22 -4.37 -15.39
N GLU A 167 9.61 -3.82 -16.53
CA GLU A 167 9.62 -4.53 -17.82
C GLU A 167 10.69 -5.63 -17.89
N GLN A 168 11.89 -5.38 -17.33
CA GLN A 168 12.94 -6.39 -17.26
C GLN A 168 12.53 -7.55 -16.33
N ALA A 169 11.87 -7.23 -15.21
CA ALA A 169 11.29 -8.22 -14.32
C ALA A 169 10.20 -9.06 -15.03
N LYS A 170 9.33 -8.44 -15.86
CA LYS A 170 8.34 -9.16 -16.69
C LYS A 170 9.01 -10.16 -17.61
N GLU A 171 10.06 -9.72 -18.29
CA GLU A 171 10.76 -10.56 -19.26
C GLU A 171 11.37 -11.80 -18.58
N LEU A 172 11.98 -11.63 -17.40
CA LEU A 172 12.54 -12.74 -16.63
C LEU A 172 11.47 -13.72 -16.15
N LEU A 173 10.37 -13.22 -15.58
CA LEU A 173 9.26 -14.06 -15.14
C LEU A 173 8.67 -14.87 -16.32
N HIS A 174 8.50 -14.24 -17.48
CA HIS A 174 7.97 -14.88 -18.68
C HIS A 174 8.96 -15.92 -19.25
N ARG A 175 10.22 -15.54 -19.45
CA ARG A 175 11.28 -16.39 -20.02
C ARG A 175 11.50 -17.65 -19.19
N HIS A 176 11.52 -17.51 -17.86
CA HIS A 176 11.75 -18.61 -16.93
C HIS A 176 10.46 -19.31 -16.47
N ARG A 177 9.28 -18.81 -16.88
CA ARG A 177 7.95 -19.37 -16.55
C ARG A 177 7.74 -19.52 -15.04
N ILE A 178 8.16 -18.51 -14.29
CA ILE A 178 8.04 -18.44 -12.82
C ILE A 178 7.09 -17.31 -12.42
N GLU A 179 6.42 -17.46 -11.28
CA GLU A 179 5.43 -16.49 -10.79
C GLU A 179 6.03 -15.46 -9.81
N LYS A 180 7.24 -15.72 -9.33
CA LYS A 180 7.90 -14.96 -8.26
C LYS A 180 9.38 -14.79 -8.60
N LEU A 181 9.89 -13.58 -8.41
CA LEU A 181 11.27 -13.21 -8.66
C LEU A 181 11.90 -12.73 -7.36
N LEU A 182 12.99 -13.37 -6.95
CA LEU A 182 13.68 -13.08 -5.70
C LEU A 182 14.65 -11.91 -5.91
N VAL A 183 14.61 -10.92 -5.03
CA VAL A 183 15.51 -9.78 -5.07
C VAL A 183 16.56 -9.95 -3.98
N VAL A 184 17.84 -9.93 -4.39
CA VAL A 184 18.98 -10.15 -3.51
C VAL A 184 19.95 -8.98 -3.53
N ASP A 185 20.67 -8.80 -2.42
CA ASP A 185 21.76 -7.85 -2.31
C ASP A 185 23.11 -8.43 -2.80
N ASP A 186 24.18 -7.64 -2.67
CA ASP A 186 25.56 -8.05 -3.02
C ASP A 186 26.06 -9.28 -2.26
N ALA A 187 25.54 -9.53 -1.05
CA ALA A 187 25.90 -10.67 -0.21
C ALA A 187 25.01 -11.89 -0.45
N TYR A 188 24.11 -11.83 -1.44
CA TYR A 188 23.12 -12.84 -1.77
C TYR A 188 22.07 -13.08 -0.67
N ARG A 189 21.77 -12.02 0.10
CA ARG A 189 20.69 -12.02 1.09
C ARG A 189 19.38 -11.60 0.44
N CYS A 190 18.28 -12.25 0.81
CA CYS A 190 16.95 -11.95 0.26
C CYS A 190 16.43 -10.63 0.83
N ILE A 191 16.39 -9.59 0.00
CA ILE A 191 15.91 -8.26 0.40
C ILE A 191 14.50 -7.95 -0.15
N GLY A 192 14.03 -8.71 -1.15
CA GLY A 192 12.72 -8.49 -1.74
C GLY A 192 12.16 -9.64 -2.55
N LEU A 193 10.88 -9.51 -2.92
CA LEU A 193 10.14 -10.44 -3.76
C LEU A 193 9.22 -9.68 -4.72
N ILE A 194 9.31 -9.94 -6.02
CA ILE A 194 8.39 -9.42 -7.04
C ILE A 194 7.46 -10.54 -7.48
N THR A 195 6.16 -10.27 -7.61
CA THR A 195 5.16 -11.28 -7.99
C THR A 195 4.42 -10.89 -9.27
N VAL A 196 4.12 -11.88 -10.11
CA VAL A 196 3.30 -11.68 -11.34
C VAL A 196 1.96 -11.02 -10.99
N LYS A 197 1.36 -11.40 -9.86
CA LYS A 197 0.07 -10.88 -9.41
C LYS A 197 0.09 -9.36 -9.20
N ASP A 198 1.18 -8.81 -8.69
CA ASP A 198 1.29 -7.34 -8.49
C ASP A 198 1.48 -6.62 -9.83
N MET A 199 2.08 -7.28 -10.81
CA MET A 199 2.32 -6.74 -12.14
C MET A 199 1.03 -6.76 -12.98
N GLU A 200 0.22 -7.80 -12.85
CA GLU A 200 -1.13 -7.87 -13.42
C GLU A 200 -2.04 -6.75 -12.86
N LYS A 201 -2.01 -6.51 -11.54
CA LYS A 201 -2.75 -5.39 -10.93
C LYS A 201 -2.31 -4.05 -11.50
N ALA A 202 -1.00 -3.83 -11.66
CA ALA A 202 -0.48 -2.60 -12.23
C ALA A 202 -0.94 -2.35 -13.69
N GLN A 203 -1.15 -3.42 -14.47
CA GLN A 203 -1.72 -3.32 -15.82
C GLN A 203 -3.23 -3.08 -15.82
N LEU A 204 -3.97 -3.70 -14.89
CA LEU A 204 -5.42 -3.51 -14.74
C LEU A 204 -5.78 -2.09 -14.30
N TYR A 205 -4.89 -1.46 -13.52
CA TYR A 205 -5.12 -0.16 -12.89
C TYR A 205 -3.98 0.83 -13.21
N PRO A 206 -3.88 1.30 -14.47
CA PRO A 206 -2.79 2.16 -14.91
C PRO A 206 -2.84 3.57 -14.29
N THR A 207 -4.04 4.02 -13.87
CA THR A 207 -4.25 5.32 -13.22
C THR A 207 -4.18 5.26 -11.70
N ALA A 208 -3.77 4.12 -11.13
CA ALA A 208 -3.73 3.93 -9.69
C ALA A 208 -2.86 4.97 -8.98
N THR A 209 -3.38 5.52 -7.88
CA THR A 209 -2.67 6.47 -7.03
C THR A 209 -1.63 5.72 -6.20
N LYS A 210 -0.37 5.79 -6.64
CA LYS A 210 0.76 5.08 -6.02
C LYS A 210 1.79 6.02 -5.41
N ASP A 211 2.51 5.52 -4.41
CA ASP A 211 3.70 6.15 -3.87
C ASP A 211 4.95 5.85 -4.70
N GLU A 212 6.06 6.45 -4.32
CA GLU A 212 7.35 6.34 -4.99
C GLU A 212 7.91 4.91 -4.95
N LYS A 213 7.41 4.06 -4.03
CA LYS A 213 7.73 2.62 -3.93
C LYS A 213 6.74 1.75 -4.72
N GLY A 214 5.82 2.35 -5.48
CA GLY A 214 4.81 1.66 -6.27
C GLY A 214 3.67 1.07 -5.45
N ARG A 215 3.49 1.48 -4.19
CA ARG A 215 2.40 1.03 -3.32
C ARG A 215 1.20 1.93 -3.41
N LEU A 216 -0.01 1.39 -3.26
CA LEU A 216 -1.21 2.22 -3.21
C LEU A 216 -1.11 3.29 -2.11
N ARG A 217 -1.54 4.52 -2.41
CA ARG A 217 -1.63 5.59 -1.43
C ARG A 217 -2.88 5.45 -0.57
N VAL A 218 -2.78 5.89 0.67
CA VAL A 218 -3.91 5.88 1.62
C VAL A 218 -3.85 7.10 2.55
N ALA A 219 -5.02 7.62 2.87
CA ALA A 219 -5.19 8.62 3.91
C ALA A 219 -5.81 8.02 5.16
N ALA A 220 -5.61 8.66 6.31
CA ALA A 220 -6.30 8.30 7.55
C ALA A 220 -6.68 9.55 8.34
N ALA A 221 -7.86 9.50 8.96
CA ALA A 221 -8.36 10.61 9.79
C ALA A 221 -7.89 10.50 11.24
N VAL A 222 -7.68 11.65 11.87
CA VAL A 222 -7.41 11.81 13.30
C VAL A 222 -8.25 12.96 13.86
N GLY A 223 -8.51 12.93 15.16
CA GLY A 223 -9.15 14.06 15.85
C GLY A 223 -8.15 15.12 16.26
N THR A 224 -8.36 15.71 17.44
CA THR A 224 -7.46 16.68 18.07
C THR A 224 -7.08 16.24 19.49
N GLY A 225 -6.01 16.80 20.06
CA GLY A 225 -5.54 16.49 21.42
C GLY A 225 -4.54 15.33 21.47
N GLU A 226 -4.22 14.84 22.69
CA GLU A 226 -3.14 13.86 22.89
C GLU A 226 -3.40 12.51 22.22
N GLU A 227 -4.63 12.00 22.27
CA GLU A 227 -4.98 10.74 21.59
C GLU A 227 -4.74 10.84 20.08
N ALA A 228 -4.99 12.01 19.48
CA ALA A 228 -4.74 12.24 18.06
C ALA A 228 -3.25 12.21 17.71
N ILE A 229 -2.38 12.62 18.64
CA ILE A 229 -0.92 12.54 18.46
C ILE A 229 -0.46 11.09 18.51
N ALA A 230 -0.87 10.33 19.53
CA ALA A 230 -0.54 8.91 19.62
C ALA A 230 -1.06 8.12 18.40
N ARG A 231 -2.25 8.47 17.93
CA ARG A 231 -2.84 7.89 16.70
C ARG A 231 -2.03 8.27 15.46
N ALA A 232 -1.62 9.53 15.33
CA ALA A 232 -0.79 9.98 14.22
C ALA A 232 0.56 9.25 14.18
N GLU A 233 1.21 9.06 15.33
CA GLU A 233 2.47 8.29 15.44
C GLU A 233 2.29 6.86 14.90
N ALA A 234 1.27 6.14 15.36
CA ALA A 234 1.00 4.79 14.88
C ALA A 234 0.66 4.73 13.37
N LEU A 235 0.03 5.77 12.83
CA LEU A 235 -0.27 5.88 11.40
C LEU A 235 0.97 6.24 10.57
N PHE A 236 1.90 7.02 11.12
CA PHE A 236 3.21 7.25 10.49
C PHE A 236 4.04 5.97 10.44
N ASP A 237 4.04 5.19 11.51
CA ASP A 237 4.68 3.86 11.53
C ASP A 237 4.04 2.89 10.54
N ALA A 238 2.75 3.07 10.24
CA ALA A 238 2.04 2.35 9.19
C ALA A 238 2.29 2.90 7.77
N GLU A 239 3.10 3.96 7.63
CA GLU A 239 3.43 4.66 6.39
C GLU A 239 2.21 5.27 5.66
N VAL A 240 1.31 5.94 6.42
CA VAL A 240 0.21 6.71 5.84
C VAL A 240 0.73 7.87 4.96
N ASP A 241 0.12 8.08 3.79
CA ASP A 241 0.53 9.12 2.83
C ASP A 241 -0.06 10.49 3.16
N VAL A 242 -1.31 10.51 3.65
CA VAL A 242 -2.02 11.73 4.05
C VAL A 242 -2.68 11.54 5.41
N LEU A 243 -2.37 12.42 6.35
CA LEU A 243 -3.10 12.50 7.61
C LEU A 243 -4.14 13.62 7.53
N VAL A 244 -5.40 13.29 7.85
CA VAL A 244 -6.51 14.24 7.85
C VAL A 244 -6.88 14.57 9.29
N VAL A 245 -6.63 15.80 9.73
CA VAL A 245 -7.12 16.30 11.02
C VAL A 245 -8.58 16.71 10.80
N ASP A 246 -9.50 15.90 11.29
CA ASP A 246 -10.92 15.97 10.98
C ASP A 246 -11.74 16.34 12.23
N THR A 247 -12.41 17.48 12.16
CA THR A 247 -13.30 17.98 13.20
C THR A 247 -14.52 18.69 12.62
N ALA A 248 -15.61 18.74 13.38
CA ALA A 248 -16.79 19.51 12.97
C ALA A 248 -16.51 21.03 12.88
N HIS A 249 -15.49 21.53 13.57
CA HIS A 249 -15.09 22.93 13.53
C HIS A 249 -13.57 23.10 13.40
N GLY A 250 -13.09 23.13 12.15
CA GLY A 250 -11.67 23.24 11.80
C GLY A 250 -10.97 24.49 12.29
N HIS A 251 -11.69 25.60 12.48
CA HIS A 251 -11.11 26.87 12.94
C HIS A 251 -11.03 26.96 14.47
N SER A 252 -10.52 25.91 15.12
CA SER A 252 -10.30 25.88 16.57
C SER A 252 -8.82 25.84 16.92
N LEU A 253 -8.46 26.39 18.08
CA LEU A 253 -7.07 26.41 18.56
C LEU A 253 -6.48 25.00 18.66
N LYS A 254 -7.29 24.02 19.09
CA LYS A 254 -6.88 22.61 19.19
C LYS A 254 -6.46 22.02 17.84
N VAL A 255 -7.12 22.40 16.75
CA VAL A 255 -6.73 21.96 15.40
C VAL A 255 -5.38 22.54 15.02
N LEU A 256 -5.18 23.84 15.24
CA LEU A 256 -3.90 24.51 14.93
C LEU A 256 -2.75 23.90 15.73
N GLU A 257 -2.96 23.63 17.02
CA GLU A 257 -1.99 22.98 17.90
C GLU A 257 -1.69 21.54 17.45
N THR A 258 -2.71 20.75 17.13
CA THR A 258 -2.54 19.38 16.62
C THR A 258 -1.79 19.39 15.29
N VAL A 259 -2.17 20.23 14.32
CA VAL A 259 -1.47 20.35 13.03
C VAL A 259 -0.01 20.75 13.24
N ALA A 260 0.27 21.73 14.11
CA ALA A 260 1.63 22.18 14.39
C ALA A 260 2.48 21.10 15.06
N ARG A 261 1.89 20.27 15.93
CA ARG A 261 2.58 19.14 16.58
C ARG A 261 2.84 18.00 15.61
N VAL A 262 1.79 17.52 14.95
CA VAL A 262 1.84 16.40 13.98
C VAL A 262 2.89 16.67 12.90
N ARG A 263 2.97 17.91 12.39
CA ARG A 263 3.93 18.30 11.37
C ARG A 263 5.41 18.22 11.80
N LYS A 264 5.70 18.12 13.10
CA LYS A 264 7.07 17.94 13.61
C LYS A 264 7.54 16.49 13.56
N PHE A 265 6.63 15.53 13.50
CA PHE A 265 6.96 14.10 13.53
C PHE A 265 7.30 13.54 12.15
N SER A 266 6.70 14.08 11.09
CA SER A 266 6.91 13.59 9.73
C SER A 266 7.03 14.75 8.74
N ASN A 267 8.10 14.72 7.94
CA ASN A 267 8.28 15.59 6.79
C ASN A 267 7.79 14.96 5.48
N TYR A 268 7.47 13.66 5.51
CA TYR A 268 7.04 12.90 4.34
C TYR A 268 5.52 12.94 4.19
N THR A 269 4.79 12.59 5.24
CA THR A 269 3.33 12.51 5.23
C THR A 269 2.70 13.89 5.02
N GLN A 270 1.77 13.98 4.08
CA GLN A 270 1.05 15.21 3.80
C GLN A 270 -0.09 15.42 4.81
N LEU A 271 -0.47 16.68 5.04
CA LEU A 271 -1.50 17.05 6.02
C LEU A 271 -2.66 17.76 5.33
N ILE A 272 -3.87 17.31 5.64
CA ILE A 272 -5.14 18.00 5.35
C ILE A 272 -5.80 18.30 6.71
N ALA A 273 -6.37 19.49 6.88
CA ALA A 273 -7.08 19.86 8.09
C ALA A 273 -8.40 20.55 7.72
N GLY A 274 -9.47 20.19 8.41
CA GLY A 274 -10.83 20.66 8.15
C GLY A 274 -11.73 20.52 9.37
#